data_AF-A0A1H3MG56-F1
#
_entry.id   AF-A0A1H3MG56-F1
#
_cell.length_a   1.000
_cell.length_b   1.000
_cell.length_c   1.000
_cell.angle_alpha   90.00
_cell.angle_beta   90.00
_cell.angle_gamma   90.00
#
_symmetry.space_group_name_H-M   'P 1'
#
loop_
_entity.id
_entity.type
_entity.pdbx_description
1 polymer ?
#
loop_
_entity_poly.entity_id
_entity_poly.type
_entity_poly.pdbx_seq_one_letter_code
_entity_poly.pdbx_strand_id
1 'polypeptide(L)'
;MHDWPTPDSGEIPTPELVAAWATLQVAAADRIPLWAAHWLAQGYDGEALRTLAGLSGADPREVNDVLPAALADCAATIPGSEETAARVAFTELARVHADCRATERWVLKRVCEIVSRSGYAISVIALPLGQIFDFADEWGAGWGRTPRELELEIQTACSAQLAAGEH
;
A
#
# COMPACT_ATOMS: atom_id res chain seq x y z
N MET A 1 17.83 -2.71 -1.51
CA MET A 1 16.76 -1.77 -1.89
C MET A 1 15.50 -2.58 -1.90
N HIS A 2 14.67 -2.49 -0.85
CA HIS A 2 13.73 -3.54 -0.52
C HIS A 2 12.34 -3.31 -1.14
N ASP A 3 11.79 -4.35 -1.78
CA ASP A 3 10.44 -4.38 -2.35
C ASP A 3 9.40 -4.55 -1.27
N TRP A 4 8.55 -3.54 -1.11
CA TRP A 4 7.41 -3.55 -0.18
C TRP A 4 6.33 -4.53 -0.68
N PRO A 5 5.71 -5.30 0.24
CA PRO A 5 6.06 -5.46 1.65
C PRO A 5 7.31 -6.32 1.82
N THR A 6 8.36 -5.81 2.42
CA THR A 6 9.70 -6.43 2.37
C THR A 6 9.69 -7.83 2.98
N PRO A 7 10.28 -8.86 2.33
CA PRO A 7 10.26 -10.24 2.83
C PRO A 7 10.79 -10.40 4.26
N ASP A 8 11.73 -9.54 4.66
CA ASP A 8 12.45 -9.64 5.93
C ASP A 8 11.95 -8.68 7.03
N SER A 9 10.95 -7.84 6.77
CA SER A 9 10.41 -6.95 7.84
C SER A 9 9.48 -7.67 8.81
N GLY A 10 9.00 -8.87 8.46
CA GLY A 10 8.03 -9.61 9.28
C GLY A 10 6.67 -8.93 9.42
N GLU A 11 6.43 -7.86 8.64
CA GLU A 11 5.20 -7.08 8.71
C GLU A 11 4.15 -7.70 7.80
N ILE A 12 3.13 -8.27 8.43
CA ILE A 12 1.99 -8.87 7.74
C ILE A 12 0.98 -7.75 7.49
N PRO A 13 0.69 -7.40 6.22
CA PRO A 13 -0.31 -6.38 5.92
C PRO A 13 -1.68 -6.85 6.40
N THR A 14 -2.55 -5.92 6.78
CA THR A 14 -3.93 -6.28 7.12
C THR A 14 -4.69 -6.69 5.85
N PRO A 15 -5.78 -7.47 5.97
CA PRO A 15 -6.66 -7.78 4.86
C PRO A 15 -7.16 -6.52 4.11
N GLU A 16 -7.51 -5.45 4.82
CA GLU A 16 -7.99 -4.19 4.22
C GLU A 16 -6.91 -3.50 3.38
N LEU A 17 -5.66 -3.55 3.84
CA LEU A 17 -4.54 -2.99 3.10
C LEU A 17 -4.27 -3.78 1.81
N VAL A 18 -4.36 -5.12 1.87
CA VAL A 18 -4.26 -5.96 0.66
C VAL A 18 -5.44 -5.72 -0.29
N ALA A 19 -6.66 -5.51 0.24
CA ALA A 19 -7.82 -5.15 -0.56
C ALA A 19 -7.63 -3.83 -1.33
N ALA A 20 -7.03 -2.82 -0.67
CA ALA A 20 -6.65 -1.57 -1.31
C ALA A 20 -5.59 -1.78 -2.40
N TRP A 21 -4.55 -2.57 -2.13
CA TRP A 21 -3.51 -2.86 -3.13
C TRP A 21 -4.01 -3.68 -4.31
N ALA A 22 -4.96 -4.57 -4.10
CA ALA A 22 -5.62 -5.32 -5.17
C ALA A 22 -6.38 -4.37 -6.10
N THR A 23 -7.11 -3.40 -5.53
CA THR A 23 -7.83 -2.36 -6.30
C THR A 23 -6.87 -1.50 -7.12
N LEU A 24 -5.71 -1.15 -6.55
CA LEU A 24 -4.67 -0.35 -7.21
C LEU A 24 -3.75 -1.18 -8.14
N GLN A 25 -3.94 -2.50 -8.22
CA GLN A 25 -3.09 -3.43 -8.98
C GLN A 25 -1.59 -3.33 -8.61
N VAL A 26 -1.29 -3.11 -7.33
CA VAL A 26 0.08 -3.06 -6.76
C VAL A 26 0.37 -4.21 -5.79
N ALA A 27 -0.60 -5.10 -5.57
CA ALA A 27 -0.40 -6.23 -4.66
C ALA A 27 0.60 -7.24 -5.25
N ALA A 28 1.57 -7.65 -4.43
CA ALA A 28 2.54 -8.69 -4.79
C ALA A 28 1.87 -10.07 -4.69
N ALA A 29 1.30 -10.54 -5.80
CA ALA A 29 0.49 -11.77 -5.84
C ALA A 29 1.25 -13.01 -5.32
N ASP A 30 2.56 -13.06 -5.50
CA ASP A 30 3.44 -14.12 -5.00
C ASP A 30 3.52 -14.19 -3.47
N ARG A 31 3.22 -13.09 -2.77
CA ARG A 31 3.30 -12.98 -1.30
C ARG A 31 1.97 -13.15 -0.59
N ILE A 32 0.87 -12.91 -1.30
CA ILE A 32 -0.49 -12.98 -0.76
C ILE A 32 -0.79 -14.33 -0.07
N PRO A 33 -0.38 -15.50 -0.61
CA PRO A 33 -0.61 -16.78 0.07
C PRO A 33 0.05 -16.85 1.46
N LEU A 34 1.27 -16.31 1.61
CA LEU A 34 1.94 -16.28 2.90
C LEU A 34 1.18 -15.38 3.89
N TRP A 35 0.74 -14.20 3.47
CA TRP A 35 -0.05 -13.31 4.32
C TRP A 35 -1.39 -13.95 4.74
N ALA A 36 -2.06 -14.65 3.81
CA ALA A 36 -3.26 -15.41 4.11
C ALA A 36 -3.03 -16.47 5.20
N ALA A 37 -1.90 -17.18 5.15
CA ALA A 37 -1.52 -18.13 6.20
C ALA A 37 -1.33 -17.44 7.57
N HIS A 38 -0.77 -16.23 7.59
CA HIS A 38 -0.67 -15.44 8.82
C HIS A 38 -2.02 -14.96 9.34
N TRP A 39 -2.94 -14.55 8.46
CA TRP A 39 -4.30 -14.14 8.86
C TRP A 39 -5.08 -15.31 9.48
N LEU A 40 -4.93 -16.53 8.95
CA LEU A 40 -5.47 -17.75 9.59
C LEU A 40 -4.92 -17.93 11.01
N ALA A 41 -3.61 -17.75 11.19
CA ALA A 41 -2.98 -17.85 12.52
C ALA A 41 -3.44 -16.73 13.48
N GLN A 42 -3.91 -15.59 12.96
CA GLN A 42 -4.47 -14.48 13.74
C GLN A 42 -5.95 -14.67 14.10
N GLY A 43 -6.60 -15.73 13.60
CA GLY A 43 -7.98 -16.09 13.93
C GLY A 43 -9.03 -15.75 12.88
N TYR A 44 -8.63 -15.22 11.71
CA TYR A 44 -9.51 -15.21 10.54
C TYR A 44 -9.70 -16.63 10.04
N ASP A 45 -10.84 -16.91 9.41
CA ASP A 45 -11.11 -18.26 8.90
C ASP A 45 -12.15 -18.25 7.78
N GLY A 46 -12.06 -19.25 6.89
CA GLY A 46 -12.95 -19.39 5.75
C GLY A 46 -12.36 -20.27 4.66
N GLU A 47 -13.20 -20.80 3.79
CA GLU A 47 -12.78 -21.75 2.75
C GLU A 47 -11.85 -21.09 1.72
N ALA A 48 -12.19 -19.88 1.27
CA ALA A 48 -11.39 -19.16 0.29
C ALA A 48 -10.07 -18.70 0.89
N LEU A 49 -10.07 -18.27 2.16
CA LEU A 49 -8.85 -17.91 2.87
C LEU A 49 -7.89 -19.09 3.04
N ARG A 50 -8.39 -20.28 3.41
CA ARG A 50 -7.57 -21.50 3.48
C ARG A 50 -7.05 -21.92 2.12
N THR A 51 -7.87 -21.79 1.08
CA THR A 51 -7.46 -22.06 -0.30
C THR A 51 -6.33 -21.13 -0.70
N LEU A 52 -6.48 -19.82 -0.46
CA LEU A 52 -5.47 -18.80 -0.75
C LEU A 52 -4.14 -19.08 -0.02
N ALA A 53 -4.21 -19.44 1.26
CA ALA A 53 -3.03 -19.77 2.07
C ALA A 53 -2.28 -21.03 1.57
N GLY A 54 -2.98 -21.93 0.87
CA GLY A 54 -2.40 -23.13 0.29
C GLY A 54 -1.78 -22.93 -1.09
N LEU A 55 -1.96 -21.76 -1.72
CA LEU A 55 -1.40 -21.48 -3.04
C LEU A 55 0.11 -21.26 -2.97
N SER A 56 0.81 -21.61 -4.06
CA SER A 56 2.25 -21.36 -4.18
C SER A 56 2.60 -19.89 -4.45
N GLY A 57 1.64 -19.11 -4.95
CA GLY A 57 1.86 -17.73 -5.41
C GLY A 57 2.55 -17.62 -6.78
N ALA A 58 2.94 -18.74 -7.40
CA ALA A 58 3.67 -18.74 -8.67
C ALA A 58 2.81 -18.33 -9.87
N ASP A 59 1.49 -18.57 -9.82
CA ASP A 59 0.53 -18.05 -10.79
C ASP A 59 -0.25 -16.88 -10.17
N PRO A 60 0.04 -15.62 -10.59
CA PRO A 60 -0.71 -14.46 -10.14
C PRO A 60 -2.21 -14.54 -10.47
N ARG A 61 -2.62 -15.28 -11.50
CA ARG A 61 -4.02 -15.41 -11.89
C ARG A 61 -4.81 -16.17 -10.85
N GLU A 62 -4.32 -17.33 -10.42
CA GLU A 62 -4.97 -18.13 -9.38
C GLU A 62 -5.13 -17.34 -8.08
N VAL A 63 -4.10 -16.57 -7.70
CA VAL A 63 -4.17 -15.69 -6.52
C VAL A 63 -5.24 -14.63 -6.69
N ASN A 64 -5.27 -13.93 -7.83
CA ASN A 64 -6.25 -12.87 -8.09
C ASN A 64 -7.69 -13.38 -8.18
N ASP A 65 -7.89 -14.61 -8.65
CA ASP A 65 -9.21 -15.22 -8.75
C ASP A 65 -9.78 -15.58 -7.36
N VAL A 66 -8.94 -16.01 -6.42
CA VAL A 66 -9.36 -16.41 -5.06
C VAL A 66 -9.38 -15.24 -4.08
N LEU A 67 -8.53 -14.23 -4.29
CA LEU A 67 -8.31 -13.13 -3.35
C LEU A 67 -9.60 -12.40 -2.92
N PRO A 68 -10.55 -12.04 -3.80
CA PRO A 68 -11.76 -11.35 -3.37
C PRO A 68 -12.60 -12.13 -2.35
N ALA A 69 -12.72 -13.44 -2.54
CA ALA A 69 -13.46 -14.31 -1.62
C ALA A 69 -12.70 -14.48 -0.29
N ALA A 70 -11.37 -14.61 -0.34
CA ALA A 70 -10.55 -14.69 0.87
C ALA A 70 -10.58 -13.38 1.69
N LEU A 71 -10.62 -12.22 1.04
CA LEU A 71 -10.81 -10.94 1.73
C LEU A 71 -12.19 -10.84 2.39
N ALA A 72 -13.22 -11.39 1.74
CA ALA A 72 -14.56 -11.48 2.34
C ALA A 72 -14.59 -12.39 3.58
N ASP A 73 -13.86 -13.52 3.57
CA ASP A 73 -13.66 -14.38 4.76
C ASP A 73 -13.01 -13.60 5.92
N CYS A 74 -12.15 -12.62 5.61
CA CYS A 74 -11.55 -11.70 6.58
C CYS A 74 -12.46 -10.52 6.98
N ALA A 75 -13.70 -10.43 6.48
CA ALA A 75 -14.58 -9.26 6.58
C ALA A 75 -13.97 -7.96 6.01
N ALA A 76 -12.95 -8.06 5.16
CA ALA A 76 -12.33 -6.93 4.50
C ALA A 76 -13.16 -6.47 3.31
N THR A 77 -13.47 -5.19 3.26
CA THR A 77 -14.21 -4.60 2.14
C THR A 77 -13.24 -4.14 1.07
N ILE A 78 -13.46 -4.60 -0.17
CA ILE A 78 -12.72 -4.10 -1.34
C ILE A 78 -13.18 -2.67 -1.64
N PRO A 79 -12.27 -1.69 -1.69
CA PRO A 79 -12.62 -0.31 -2.02
C PRO A 79 -13.33 -0.21 -3.37
N GLY A 80 -14.46 0.49 -3.42
CA GLY A 80 -15.24 0.68 -4.65
C GLY A 80 -14.64 1.71 -5.63
N SER A 81 -13.54 2.37 -5.27
CA SER A 81 -12.85 3.34 -6.11
C SER A 81 -11.35 3.38 -5.83
N GLU A 82 -10.56 3.77 -6.84
CA GLU A 82 -9.11 3.98 -6.71
C GLU A 82 -8.78 5.05 -5.67
N GLU A 83 -9.61 6.09 -5.54
CA GLU A 83 -9.43 7.13 -4.52
C GLU A 83 -9.52 6.54 -3.11
N THR A 84 -10.54 5.71 -2.85
CA THR A 84 -10.72 5.06 -1.54
C THR A 84 -9.56 4.09 -1.27
N ALA A 85 -9.13 3.32 -2.28
CA ALA A 85 -7.99 2.43 -2.16
C ALA A 85 -6.68 3.18 -1.89
N ALA A 86 -6.41 4.27 -2.63
CA ALA A 86 -5.24 5.10 -2.45
C ALA A 86 -5.23 5.77 -1.07
N ARG A 87 -6.40 6.20 -0.55
CA ARG A 87 -6.51 6.74 0.80
C ARG A 87 -6.07 5.72 1.85
N VAL A 88 -6.55 4.48 1.76
CA VAL A 88 -6.13 3.39 2.68
C VAL A 88 -4.62 3.16 2.57
N ALA A 89 -4.10 3.01 1.36
CA ALA A 89 -2.68 2.75 1.14
C ALA A 89 -1.79 3.91 1.63
N PHE A 90 -2.15 5.16 1.32
CA PHE A 90 -1.40 6.34 1.76
C PHE A 90 -1.45 6.55 3.27
N THR A 91 -2.61 6.34 3.91
CA THR A 91 -2.70 6.39 5.38
C THR A 91 -1.76 5.37 6.01
N GLU A 92 -1.65 4.17 5.46
CA GLU A 92 -0.69 3.18 5.96
C GLU A 92 0.77 3.62 5.76
N LEU A 93 1.13 4.15 4.57
CA LEU A 93 2.48 4.68 4.35
C LEU A 93 2.83 5.77 5.36
N ALA A 94 1.87 6.65 5.68
CA ALA A 94 2.04 7.71 6.66
C ALA A 94 2.22 7.15 8.09
N ARG A 95 1.51 6.06 8.46
CA ARG A 95 1.69 5.38 9.75
C ARG A 95 3.07 4.74 9.88
N VAL A 96 3.49 3.99 8.87
CA VAL A 96 4.83 3.36 8.84
C VAL A 96 5.93 4.42 8.94
N HIS A 97 5.74 5.59 8.30
CA HIS A 97 6.65 6.73 8.44
C HIS A 97 6.63 7.32 9.86
N ALA A 98 5.44 7.56 10.44
CA ALA A 98 5.30 8.07 11.81
C ALA A 98 5.93 7.14 12.86
N ASP A 99 5.86 5.83 12.65
CA ASP A 99 6.51 4.81 13.49
C ASP A 99 8.04 4.73 13.28
N CYS A 100 8.61 5.62 12.46
CA CYS A 100 10.03 5.66 12.10
C CYS A 100 10.52 4.38 11.39
N ARG A 101 9.62 3.67 10.70
CA ARG A 101 9.91 2.42 9.98
C ARG A 101 10.11 2.62 8.48
N ALA A 102 9.80 3.81 7.98
CA ALA A 102 10.05 4.21 6.61
C ALA A 102 10.79 5.56 6.57
N THR A 103 11.67 5.71 5.57
CA THR A 103 12.28 7.00 5.23
C THR A 103 11.38 7.77 4.27
N GLU A 104 11.55 9.08 4.19
CA GLU A 104 10.82 9.97 3.28
C GLU A 104 11.00 9.54 1.82
N ARG A 105 12.22 9.17 1.44
CA ARG A 105 12.53 8.66 0.10
C ARG A 105 11.80 7.36 -0.21
N TRP A 106 11.63 6.50 0.79
CA TRP A 106 10.86 5.27 0.62
C TRP A 106 9.37 5.58 0.44
N VAL A 107 8.81 6.49 1.23
CA VAL A 107 7.41 6.94 1.10
C VAL A 107 7.16 7.52 -0.29
N LEU A 108 8.01 8.45 -0.74
CA LEU A 108 7.92 9.06 -2.07
C LEU A 108 7.90 8.01 -3.18
N LYS A 109 8.82 7.03 -3.14
CA LYS A 109 8.86 5.95 -4.13
C LYS A 109 7.52 5.20 -4.20
N ARG A 110 6.89 4.93 -3.05
CA ARG A 110 5.61 4.20 -3.00
C ARG A 110 4.43 5.05 -3.45
N VAL A 111 4.44 6.34 -3.12
CA VAL A 111 3.46 7.29 -3.68
C VAL A 111 3.54 7.32 -5.20
N CYS A 112 4.73 7.47 -5.78
CA CYS A 112 4.90 7.49 -7.24
C CYS A 112 4.39 6.21 -7.90
N GLU A 113 4.62 5.05 -7.29
CA GLU A 113 4.12 3.76 -7.78
C GLU A 113 2.60 3.71 -7.79
N ILE A 114 1.95 4.09 -6.69
CA ILE A 114 0.49 4.11 -6.56
C ILE A 114 -0.13 5.10 -7.56
N VAL A 115 0.40 6.32 -7.66
CA VAL A 115 -0.09 7.35 -8.59
C VAL A 115 0.08 6.93 -10.05
N SER A 116 1.20 6.29 -10.40
CA SER A 116 1.41 5.79 -11.77
C SER A 116 0.45 4.65 -12.10
N ARG A 117 0.17 3.77 -11.14
CA ARG A 117 -0.71 2.60 -11.31
C ARG A 117 -2.18 2.97 -11.39
N SER A 118 -2.62 4.05 -10.74
CA SER A 118 -3.95 4.64 -10.93
C SER A 118 -4.09 5.45 -12.23
N GLY A 119 -3.11 5.38 -13.13
CA GLY A 119 -3.13 6.14 -14.38
C GLY A 119 -3.14 7.65 -14.16
N TYR A 120 -2.53 8.13 -13.07
CA TYR A 120 -2.52 9.55 -12.66
C TYR A 120 -3.92 10.11 -12.40
N ALA A 121 -4.82 9.29 -11.84
CA ALA A 121 -6.15 9.73 -11.45
C ALA A 121 -6.09 10.99 -10.57
N ILE A 122 -6.79 12.05 -10.99
CA ILE A 122 -6.79 13.36 -10.31
C ILE A 122 -7.25 13.22 -8.85
N SER A 123 -8.22 12.35 -8.58
CA SER A 123 -8.71 12.08 -7.22
C SER A 123 -7.63 11.46 -6.31
N VAL A 124 -6.75 10.62 -6.86
CA VAL A 124 -5.61 10.04 -6.12
C VAL A 124 -4.53 11.09 -5.87
N ILE A 125 -4.20 11.90 -6.87
CA ILE A 125 -3.21 12.99 -6.75
C ILE A 125 -3.68 14.07 -5.76
N ALA A 126 -5.00 14.31 -5.69
CA ALA A 126 -5.58 15.31 -4.79
C ALA A 126 -5.46 14.94 -3.30
N LEU A 127 -5.19 13.67 -2.96
CA LEU A 127 -4.95 13.26 -1.58
C LEU A 127 -3.66 13.89 -1.04
N PRO A 128 -3.55 14.17 0.28
CA PRO A 128 -2.36 14.82 0.85
C PRO A 128 -1.03 14.17 0.47
N LEU A 129 -0.92 12.83 0.58
CA LEU A 129 0.28 12.13 0.13
C LEU A 129 0.35 11.96 -1.40
N GLY A 130 -0.76 12.11 -2.12
CA GLY A 130 -0.74 12.11 -3.59
C GLY A 130 0.02 13.32 -4.15
N GLN A 131 0.02 14.45 -3.45
CA GLN A 131 0.58 15.72 -3.92
C GLN A 131 2.11 15.74 -3.99
N ILE A 132 2.81 14.78 -3.37
CA ILE A 132 4.28 14.73 -3.40
C ILE A 132 4.83 13.93 -4.60
N PHE A 133 3.98 13.38 -5.47
CA PHE A 133 4.39 12.39 -6.48
C PHE A 133 5.44 12.92 -7.49
N ASP A 134 5.48 14.23 -7.72
CA ASP A 134 6.40 14.91 -8.63
C ASP A 134 7.77 15.19 -8.01
N PHE A 135 7.92 15.07 -6.68
CA PHE A 135 9.17 15.32 -5.97
C PHE A 135 10.29 14.33 -6.34
N ALA A 136 9.94 13.18 -6.93
CA ALA A 136 10.93 12.20 -7.38
C ALA A 136 11.89 12.77 -8.43
N ASP A 137 11.40 13.69 -9.27
CA ASP A 137 12.20 14.34 -10.31
C ASP A 137 13.19 15.36 -9.70
N GLU A 138 12.81 16.05 -8.61
CA GLU A 138 13.66 17.00 -7.89
C GLU A 138 14.78 16.27 -7.10
N TRP A 139 14.44 15.18 -6.40
CA TRP A 139 15.34 14.50 -5.45
C TRP A 139 16.63 13.94 -6.07
N GLY A 140 16.59 13.59 -7.36
CA GLY A 140 17.72 12.95 -8.07
C GLY A 140 18.47 13.84 -9.06
N ALA A 141 17.87 14.95 -9.47
CA ALA A 141 18.35 15.72 -10.62
C ALA A 141 19.09 17.02 -10.25
N GLY A 142 19.11 17.38 -8.96
CA GLY A 142 19.89 18.53 -8.47
C GLY A 142 19.29 19.90 -8.84
N TRP A 143 17.99 19.95 -9.13
CA TRP A 143 17.21 21.17 -9.31
C TRP A 143 15.99 21.15 -8.38
N GLY A 144 15.39 22.33 -8.14
CA GLY A 144 14.24 22.45 -7.25
C GLY A 144 14.63 22.55 -5.78
N ARG A 145 13.84 21.91 -4.91
CA ARG A 145 14.07 21.89 -3.46
C ARG A 145 15.31 21.08 -3.08
N THR A 146 15.94 21.46 -1.97
CA THR A 146 17.01 20.67 -1.37
C THR A 146 16.45 19.35 -0.80
N PRO A 147 17.29 18.30 -0.62
CA PRO A 147 16.85 17.07 0.01
C PRO A 147 16.18 17.28 1.37
N ARG A 148 16.68 18.25 2.16
CA ARG A 148 16.11 18.55 3.47
C ARG A 148 14.72 19.18 3.39
N GLU A 149 14.50 20.06 2.42
CA GLU A 149 13.18 20.65 2.18
C GLU A 149 12.19 19.59 1.69
N LEU A 150 12.62 18.70 0.78
CA LEU A 150 11.78 17.59 0.32
C LEU A 150 11.41 16.63 1.46
N GLU A 151 12.36 16.31 2.35
CA GLU A 151 12.06 15.52 3.56
C GLU A 151 10.97 16.17 4.41
N LEU A 152 11.08 17.47 4.68
CA LEU A 152 10.11 18.21 5.51
C LEU A 152 8.72 18.28 4.86
N GLU A 153 8.65 18.45 3.54
CA GLU A 153 7.38 18.46 2.80
C GLU A 153 6.71 17.07 2.85
N ILE A 154 7.49 15.98 2.72
CA ILE A 154 6.96 14.63 2.84
C ILE A 154 6.46 14.36 4.26
N GLN A 155 7.19 14.79 5.29
CA GLN A 155 6.73 14.69 6.69
C GLN A 155 5.40 15.43 6.90
N THR A 156 5.26 16.61 6.29
CA THR A 156 4.04 17.43 6.33
C THR A 156 2.89 16.71 5.63
N ALA A 157 3.13 16.14 4.45
CA ALA A 157 2.14 15.38 3.70
C ALA A 157 1.69 14.10 4.43
N CYS A 158 2.62 13.36 5.06
CA CYS A 158 2.30 12.23 5.93
C CYS A 158 1.37 12.66 7.07
N SER A 159 1.71 13.74 7.77
CA SER A 159 0.92 14.26 8.89
C SER A 159 -0.49 14.68 8.44
N ALA A 160 -0.59 15.37 7.29
CA ALA A 160 -1.86 15.77 6.71
C ALA A 160 -2.71 14.57 6.26
N GLN A 161 -2.07 13.52 5.74
CA GLN A 161 -2.75 12.28 5.34
C GLN A 161 -3.37 11.57 6.55
N LEU A 162 -2.65 11.48 7.67
CA LEU A 162 -3.16 10.89 8.90
C LEU A 162 -4.36 11.67 9.42
N ALA A 163 -4.24 13.00 9.51
CA ALA A 163 -5.34 13.86 9.95
C ALA A 163 -6.60 13.76 9.06
N ALA A 164 -6.42 13.57 7.75
CA ALA A 164 -7.54 13.38 6.82
C ALA A 164 -8.19 12.00 6.88
N GLY A 165 -7.53 11.00 7.49
CA GLY A 165 -8.00 9.62 7.62
C GLY A 165 -8.73 9.31 8.93
N GLU A 166 -8.77 10.24 9.89
CA GLU A 166 -9.43 10.09 11.20
C GLU A 166 -10.93 10.48 11.21
N HIS A 167 -11.54 10.66 10.02
CA HIS A 167 -12.93 11.11 9.85
C HIS A 167 -13.86 10.05 9.25
#